data_AF-A0A9D9ZW88-F1
#
_entry.id   AF-A0A9D9ZW88-F1
#
_cell.length_a   1.000
_cell.length_b   1.000
_cell.length_c   1.000
_cell.angle_alpha   90.00
_cell.angle_beta   90.00
_cell.angle_gamma   90.00
#
_symmetry.space_group_name_H-M   'P 1'
#
loop_
_entity.id
_entity.type
_entity.pdbx_description
1 polymer ?
#
loop_
_entity_poly.entity_id
_entity_poly.type
_entity_poly.pdbx_seq_one_letter_code
_entity_poly.pdbx_strand_id
1 'polypeptide(L)'
;AYDTAKERCDDLVGNTKTICQKDAKAAHVKAKEEARVVRVRAATGKVNNSMRKNANEEENEANYKAAAARCDSMSGSTKDTCVTDTKAKYGMK
;
A
#
# COMPACT_ATOMS: atom_id res chain seq x y z
N ALA A 1 -9.51 -8.34 11.00
CA ALA A 1 -8.28 -8.69 10.26
C ALA A 1 -7.28 -7.53 10.28
N TYR A 2 -7.62 -6.34 9.75
CA TYR A 2 -6.74 -5.17 9.82
C TYR A 2 -6.46 -4.70 11.25
N ASP A 3 -7.49 -4.61 12.11
CA ASP A 3 -7.31 -4.14 13.50
C ASP A 3 -6.39 -5.06 14.31
N THR A 4 -6.56 -6.38 14.17
CA THR A 4 -5.66 -7.38 14.76
C THR A 4 -4.24 -7.24 14.23
N ALA A 5 -4.05 -7.04 12.92
CA ALA A 5 -2.72 -6.84 12.34
C ALA A 5 -2.06 -5.56 12.88
N LYS A 6 -2.85 -4.49 13.04
CA LYS A 6 -2.39 -3.22 13.62
C LYS A 6 -1.98 -3.38 15.08
N GLU A 7 -2.78 -4.07 15.88
CA GLU A 7 -2.48 -4.38 17.28
C GLU A 7 -1.14 -5.12 17.42
N ARG A 8 -0.88 -6.14 16.58
CA ARG A 8 0.41 -6.83 16.53
C ARG A 8 1.58 -5.92 16.14
N CYS A 9 1.34 -4.94 15.27
CA CYS A 9 2.35 -3.96 14.93
C CYS A 9 2.61 -2.96 16.06
N ASP A 10 1.63 -2.70 16.92
CA ASP A 10 1.74 -1.69 17.97
C ASP A 10 2.73 -2.09 19.07
N ASP A 11 2.95 -3.40 19.26
CA ASP A 11 3.96 -3.99 20.15
C ASP A 11 5.41 -3.82 19.62
N LEU A 12 5.59 -3.45 18.35
CA LEU A 12 6.91 -3.21 17.76
C LEU A 12 7.42 -1.80 18.10
N VAL A 13 8.70 -1.52 17.81
CA VAL A 13 9.33 -0.21 18.07
C VAL A 13 10.11 0.30 16.86
N GLY A 14 10.27 1.62 16.75
CA GLY A 14 11.11 2.24 15.72
C GLY A 14 10.64 1.93 14.29
N ASN A 15 11.60 1.71 13.38
CA ASN A 15 11.29 1.53 11.96
C ASN A 15 10.49 0.23 11.67
N THR A 16 10.67 -0.82 12.47
CA THR A 16 9.94 -2.08 12.29
C THR A 16 8.45 -1.90 12.56
N LYS A 17 8.06 -1.10 13.55
CA LYS A 17 6.66 -0.67 13.77
C LYS A 17 6.11 0.06 12.56
N THR A 18 6.83 1.06 12.06
CA THR A 18 6.41 1.87 10.91
C THR A 18 6.19 0.99 9.67
N ILE A 19 7.12 0.10 9.35
CA ILE A 19 6.99 -0.82 8.22
C ILE A 19 5.77 -1.74 8.41
N CYS A 20 5.62 -2.35 9.58
CA CYS A 20 4.50 -3.24 9.89
C CYS A 20 3.15 -2.54 9.70
N GLN A 21 2.99 -1.33 10.24
CA GLN A 21 1.75 -0.56 10.11
C GLN A 21 1.45 -0.20 8.65
N LYS A 22 2.48 0.16 7.86
CA LYS A 22 2.28 0.47 6.44
C LYS A 22 1.95 -0.77 5.61
N ASP A 23 2.54 -1.92 5.91
CA ASP A 23 2.18 -3.19 5.27
C ASP A 23 0.74 -3.60 5.59
N ALA A 24 0.34 -3.51 6.86
CA ALA A 24 -1.03 -3.78 7.27
C ALA A 24 -2.02 -2.86 6.55
N LYS A 25 -1.68 -1.57 6.42
CA LYS A 25 -2.50 -0.60 5.69
C LYS A 25 -2.55 -0.91 4.19
N ALA A 26 -1.45 -1.28 3.57
CA ALA A 26 -1.42 -1.67 2.15
C ALA A 26 -2.29 -2.90 1.89
N ALA A 27 -2.20 -3.92 2.74
CA ALA A 27 -3.06 -5.10 2.67
C ALA A 27 -4.55 -4.75 2.86
N HIS A 28 -4.85 -3.83 3.78
CA HIS A 28 -6.22 -3.36 4.01
C HIS A 28 -6.78 -2.58 2.82
N VAL A 29 -6.01 -1.65 2.25
CA VAL A 29 -6.41 -0.88 1.06
C VAL A 29 -6.69 -1.83 -0.10
N LYS A 30 -5.79 -2.76 -0.38
CA LYS A 30 -6.00 -3.78 -1.41
C LYS A 30 -7.29 -4.57 -1.21
N ALA A 31 -7.49 -5.13 -0.02
CA ALA A 31 -8.70 -5.90 0.27
C ALA A 31 -9.98 -5.04 0.13
N LYS A 32 -9.91 -3.77 0.54
CA LYS A 32 -11.03 -2.83 0.44
C LYS A 32 -11.35 -2.50 -1.02
N GLU A 33 -10.34 -2.23 -1.84
CA GLU A 33 -10.53 -1.86 -3.25
C GLU A 33 -10.96 -3.04 -4.11
N GLU A 34 -10.40 -4.23 -3.89
CA GLU A 34 -10.88 -5.49 -4.48
C GLU A 34 -12.37 -5.73 -4.11
N ALA A 35 -12.72 -5.58 -2.83
CA ALA A 35 -14.10 -5.72 -2.38
C ALA A 35 -15.02 -4.66 -3.01
N ARG A 36 -14.55 -3.42 -3.17
CA ARG A 36 -15.29 -2.34 -3.83
C ARG A 36 -15.58 -2.68 -5.30
N VAL A 37 -14.59 -3.18 -6.03
CA VAL A 37 -14.73 -3.63 -7.42
C VAL A 37 -15.74 -4.78 -7.52
N VAL A 38 -15.65 -5.78 -6.64
CA VAL A 38 -16.59 -6.91 -6.60
C VAL A 38 -18.02 -6.43 -6.31
N ARG A 39 -18.21 -5.55 -5.32
CA ARG A 39 -19.53 -4.99 -4.98
C ARG A 39 -20.14 -4.22 -6.15
N VAL A 40 -19.37 -3.36 -6.82
CA VAL A 40 -19.87 -2.61 -7.99
C VAL A 40 -20.22 -3.54 -9.14
N ARG A 41 -19.41 -4.57 -9.39
CA ARG A 41 -19.71 -5.59 -10.40
C ARG A 41 -21.02 -6.31 -10.08
N ALA A 42 -21.21 -6.71 -8.82
CA ALA A 42 -22.42 -7.39 -8.37
C ALA A 42 -23.66 -6.48 -8.48
N ALA A 43 -23.54 -5.19 -8.14
CA ALA A 43 -24.65 -4.25 -8.18
C ALA A 43 -25.04 -3.79 -9.59
N THR A 44 -24.07 -3.68 -10.51
CA THR A 44 -24.29 -3.02 -11.82
C THR A 44 -24.05 -3.92 -13.02
N GLY A 45 -23.56 -5.15 -12.82
CA GLY A 45 -23.16 -6.07 -13.89
C GLY A 45 -21.89 -5.68 -14.64
N LYS A 46 -21.32 -4.49 -14.41
CA LYS A 46 -20.14 -3.98 -15.11
C LYS A 46 -19.16 -3.29 -14.16
N VAL A 47 -17.90 -3.22 -14.58
CA VAL A 47 -16.86 -2.42 -13.92
C VAL A 47 -16.20 -1.59 -15.00
N ASN A 48 -16.23 -0.27 -14.88
CA ASN A 48 -15.59 0.61 -15.86
C ASN A 48 -14.07 0.67 -15.62
N ASN A 49 -13.33 1.09 -16.65
CA ASN A 49 -11.87 1.15 -16.59
C ASN A 49 -11.35 2.14 -15.53
N SER A 50 -12.04 3.28 -15.34
CA SER A 50 -11.68 4.27 -14.33
C SER A 50 -11.76 3.69 -12.91
N MET A 51 -12.76 2.87 -12.61
CA MET A 51 -12.89 2.21 -11.31
C MET A 51 -11.69 1.31 -11.01
N ARG A 52 -11.29 0.48 -11.99
CA ARG A 52 -10.11 -0.40 -11.86
C ARG A 52 -8.83 0.41 -11.75
N LYS A 53 -8.71 1.47 -12.55
CA LYS A 53 -7.56 2.37 -12.52
C LYS A 53 -7.42 3.02 -11.14
N ASN A 54 -8.49 3.60 -10.61
CA ASN A 54 -8.48 4.24 -9.29
C ASN A 54 -8.15 3.23 -8.17
N ALA A 55 -8.74 2.02 -8.22
CA ALA A 55 -8.40 0.94 -7.27
C ALA A 55 -6.90 0.61 -7.31
N ASN A 56 -6.34 0.44 -8.53
CA ASN A 56 -4.92 0.16 -8.70
C ASN A 56 -4.04 1.34 -8.25
N GLU A 57 -4.47 2.59 -8.46
CA GLU A 57 -3.74 3.78 -7.99
C GLU A 57 -3.69 3.83 -6.47
N GLU A 58 -4.81 3.58 -5.78
CA GLU A 58 -4.84 3.52 -4.31
C GLU A 58 -3.99 2.37 -3.76
N GLU A 59 -4.06 1.19 -4.39
CA GLU A 59 -3.20 0.04 -4.04
C GLU A 59 -1.72 0.38 -4.23
N ASN A 60 -1.35 0.96 -5.36
CA ASN A 60 0.02 1.31 -5.67
C ASN A 60 0.56 2.39 -4.74
N GLU A 61 -0.26 3.39 -4.37
CA GLU A 61 0.12 4.41 -3.41
C GLU A 61 0.39 3.80 -2.03
N ALA A 62 -0.47 2.89 -1.57
CA ALA A 62 -0.29 2.22 -0.28
C ALA A 62 0.96 1.32 -0.28
N ASN A 63 1.17 0.56 -1.35
CA ASN A 63 2.36 -0.27 -1.53
C ASN A 63 3.65 0.55 -1.64
N TYR A 64 3.61 1.69 -2.34
CA TYR A 64 4.70 2.65 -2.39
C TYR A 64 5.07 3.13 -0.98
N LYS A 65 4.09 3.57 -0.18
CA LYS A 65 4.34 4.06 1.18
C LYS A 65 5.00 2.99 2.04
N ALA A 66 4.56 1.74 1.92
CA ALA A 66 5.12 0.61 2.64
C ALA A 66 6.55 0.27 2.19
N ALA A 67 6.81 0.26 0.89
CA ALA A 67 8.14 0.02 0.36
C ALA A 67 9.11 1.19 0.67
N ALA A 68 8.67 2.43 0.57
CA ALA A 68 9.46 3.61 0.91
C ALA A 68 9.86 3.64 2.40
N ALA A 69 9.01 3.15 3.32
CA ALA A 69 9.41 3.00 4.73
C ALA A 69 10.59 2.05 4.93
N ARG A 70 10.74 1.04 4.06
CA ARG A 70 11.90 0.14 4.12
C ARG A 70 13.17 0.84 3.64
N CYS A 71 13.05 1.83 2.76
CA CYS A 71 14.18 2.68 2.38
C CYS A 71 14.62 3.61 3.53
N ASP A 72 13.76 3.88 4.52
CA ASP A 72 14.10 4.79 5.63
C ASP A 72 15.19 4.24 6.56
N SER A 73 15.47 2.94 6.55
CA SER A 73 16.64 2.38 7.26
C SER A 73 17.96 2.58 6.51
N MET A 74 17.93 3.11 5.28
CA MET A 74 19.11 3.41 4.48
C MET A 74 19.52 4.89 4.63
N SER A 75 20.70 5.25 4.14
CA SER A 75 21.24 6.62 4.25
C SER A 75 21.97 7.08 3.00
N GLY A 76 21.94 8.40 2.75
CA GLY A 76 22.60 9.01 1.60
C GLY A 76 22.02 8.52 0.26
N SER A 77 22.88 8.45 -0.76
CA SER A 77 22.48 8.08 -2.12
C SER A 77 21.76 6.73 -2.22
N THR A 78 22.08 5.78 -1.33
CA THR A 78 21.41 4.47 -1.30
C THR A 78 19.92 4.59 -0.97
N LYS A 79 19.55 5.50 -0.07
CA LYS A 79 18.14 5.79 0.25
C LYS A 79 17.45 6.44 -0.94
N ASP A 80 18.09 7.41 -1.58
CA ASP A 80 17.51 8.14 -2.70
C ASP A 80 17.26 7.21 -3.90
N THR A 81 18.21 6.33 -4.22
CA THR A 81 18.02 5.29 -5.24
C THR A 81 16.89 4.35 -4.85
N CYS A 82 16.84 3.85 -3.61
CA CYS A 82 15.76 2.98 -3.13
C CYS A 82 14.39 3.63 -3.31
N VAL A 83 14.23 4.89 -2.91
CA VAL A 83 12.97 5.62 -3.06
C VAL A 83 12.62 5.84 -4.54
N THR A 84 13.62 6.16 -5.38
CA THR A 84 13.43 6.37 -6.82
C THR A 84 12.96 5.10 -7.53
N ASP A 85 13.63 3.98 -7.29
CA ASP A 85 13.25 2.67 -7.84
C ASP A 85 11.85 2.27 -7.35
N THR A 86 11.54 2.56 -6.09
CA THR A 86 10.22 2.29 -5.51
C THR A 86 9.14 3.15 -6.19
N LYS A 87 9.41 4.44 -6.45
CA LYS A 87 8.48 5.30 -7.21
C LYS A 87 8.23 4.75 -8.61
N ALA A 88 9.28 4.37 -9.32
CA ALA A 88 9.17 3.79 -10.67
C ALA A 88 8.35 2.48 -10.65
N LYS A 89 8.60 1.60 -9.67
CA LYS A 89 7.89 0.32 -9.52
C LYS A 89 6.38 0.48 -9.33
N TYR A 90 5.95 1.48 -8.57
CA TYR A 90 4.54 1.71 -8.26
C TYR A 90 3.89 2.81 -9.11
N GLY A 91 4.61 3.34 -10.11
CA GLY A 91 4.08 4.39 -10.99
C GLY A 91 3.80 5.71 -10.28
N MET A 92 4.50 5.99 -9.17
CA MET A 92 4.42 7.26 -8.46
C MET A 92 5.25 8.30 -9.23
N LYS A 93 4.57 9.20 -9.92
CA LYS A 93 5.19 10.29 -10.69
C LYS A 93 5.37 11.53 -9.83
#